data_AF-A0A4V1ZUX3-F1
#
_entry.id   AF-A0A4V1ZUX3-F1
#
_cell.length_a   1.000
_cell.length_b   1.000
_cell.length_c   1.000
_cell.angle_alpha   90.00
_cell.angle_beta   90.00
_cell.angle_gamma   90.00
#
_symmetry.space_group_name_H-M   'P 1'
#
loop_
_entity.id
_entity.type
_entity.pdbx_description
1 polymer ?
#
loop_
_entity_poly.entity_id
_entity_poly.type
_entity_poly.pdbx_seq_one_letter_code
_entity_poly.pdbx_strand_id
1 'polypeptide(L)'
;VHLVAAPFDQPLGQRTLAEVWSRQLRWARLRRVTFPLFFAPEIGCGPLLPFALALAAAPSPALAGLLLGLAALWYGAEIGLAARARWYRQPRLLLAFLIRDTLVPALWVSAWMRGAIVWRGNPMDIRTKASEPSGRSPWRRLRARASAA
;
A
#
# COMPACT_ATOMS: atom_id res chain seq x y z
N VAL A 1 -19.43 13.46 11.11
CA VAL A 1 -17.97 13.49 10.89
C VAL A 1 -17.68 14.67 9.97
N HIS A 2 -16.95 15.69 10.42
CA HIS A 2 -16.53 16.81 9.56
C HIS A 2 -15.22 16.43 8.84
N LEU A 3 -15.22 16.50 7.52
CA LEU A 3 -13.99 16.30 6.74
C LEU A 3 -13.13 17.56 6.82
N VAL A 4 -11.84 17.39 7.06
CA VAL A 4 -10.87 18.48 7.03
C VAL A 4 -10.59 18.90 5.59
N ALA A 5 -10.40 20.21 5.37
CA ALA A 5 -10.18 20.76 4.03
C ALA A 5 -8.76 20.51 3.48
N ALA A 6 -7.81 20.11 4.33
CA ALA A 6 -6.44 19.84 3.96
C ALA A 6 -5.86 18.67 4.78
N PRO A 7 -4.85 17.95 4.25
CA PRO A 7 -4.09 16.97 5.02
C PRO A 7 -3.40 17.60 6.23
N PHE A 8 -3.27 16.85 7.33
CA PHE A 8 -2.52 17.27 8.51
C PHE A 8 -1.07 16.78 8.44
N ASP A 9 -0.15 17.62 8.90
CA ASP A 9 1.24 17.23 9.06
C ASP A 9 1.37 16.18 10.16
N GLN A 10 1.90 15.00 9.79
CA GLN A 10 2.18 13.95 10.76
C GLN A 10 3.59 14.16 11.34
N PRO A 11 3.77 14.37 12.65
CA PRO A 11 5.09 14.53 13.27
C PRO A 11 5.80 13.16 13.33
N LEU A 12 6.31 12.71 12.19
CA LEU A 12 6.94 11.40 12.04
C LEU A 12 8.42 11.40 12.44
N GLY A 13 9.05 12.58 12.49
CA GLY A 13 10.49 12.73 12.71
C GLY A 13 11.33 12.19 11.55
N GLN A 14 12.65 12.11 11.75
CA GLN A 14 13.56 11.48 10.80
C GLN A 14 13.30 9.98 10.73
N ARG A 15 13.34 9.41 9.53
CA ARG A 15 13.14 7.98 9.28
C ARG A 15 14.21 7.41 8.38
N THR A 16 14.71 6.26 8.76
CA THR A 16 15.61 5.45 7.93
C THR A 16 14.82 4.81 6.79
N LEU A 17 15.51 4.46 5.70
CA LEU A 17 14.89 3.75 4.56
C LEU A 17 14.29 2.40 5.00
N ALA A 18 14.94 1.72 5.95
CA ALA A 18 14.44 0.45 6.49
C ALA A 18 13.10 0.60 7.24
N GLU A 19 12.93 1.69 7.99
CA GLU A 19 11.66 2.00 8.66
C GLU A 19 10.55 2.31 7.65
N VAL A 20 10.86 3.09 6.61
CA VAL A 20 9.93 3.41 5.52
C VAL A 20 9.51 2.13 4.80
N TRP A 21 10.46 1.29 4.41
CA TRP A 21 10.21 0.01 3.75
C TRP A 21 9.34 -0.92 4.62
N SER A 22 9.71 -1.09 5.88
CA SER A 22 8.97 -1.92 6.84
C SER A 22 7.53 -1.43 6.99
N ARG A 23 7.32 -0.11 7.04
CA ARG A 23 5.99 0.49 7.09
C ARG A 23 5.19 0.17 5.83
N GLN A 24 5.75 0.38 4.64
CA GLN A 24 5.06 0.11 3.38
C GLN A 24 4.69 -1.37 3.25
N LEU A 25 5.59 -2.27 3.62
CA LEU A 25 5.37 -3.70 3.58
C LEU A 25 4.23 -4.14 4.51
N ARG A 26 4.12 -3.56 5.71
CA ARG A 26 2.98 -3.80 6.60
C ARG A 26 1.64 -3.40 5.96
N TRP A 27 1.58 -2.21 5.37
CA TRP A 27 0.37 -1.72 4.71
C TRP A 27 0.00 -2.54 3.46
N ALA A 28 0.98 -2.94 2.66
CA ALA A 28 0.76 -3.81 1.51
C ALA A 28 0.17 -5.17 1.94
N ARG A 29 0.71 -5.78 3.00
CA ARG A 29 0.19 -7.04 3.54
C ARG A 29 -1.22 -6.88 4.13
N LEU A 30 -1.48 -5.80 4.85
CA LEU A 30 -2.82 -5.52 5.39
C LEU A 30 -3.85 -5.38 4.26
N ARG A 31 -3.51 -4.65 3.18
CA ARG A 31 -4.39 -4.53 2.01
C ARG A 31 -4.60 -5.87 1.32
N ARG A 32 -3.54 -6.66 1.13
CA ARG A 32 -3.61 -8.02 0.57
C ARG A 32 -4.60 -8.91 1.32
N VAL A 33 -4.56 -8.91 2.65
CA VAL A 33 -5.44 -9.81 3.45
C VAL A 33 -6.87 -9.30 3.56
N THR A 34 -7.08 -7.98 3.55
CA THR A 34 -8.40 -7.37 3.77
C THR A 34 -9.18 -7.25 2.47
N PHE A 35 -8.49 -6.94 1.37
CA PHE A 35 -9.06 -6.64 0.07
C PHE A 35 -8.27 -7.31 -1.07
N PRO A 36 -8.16 -8.65 -1.08
CA PRO A 36 -7.27 -9.36 -2.01
C PRO A 36 -7.59 -9.10 -3.48
N LEU A 37 -8.89 -9.01 -3.83
CA LEU A 37 -9.33 -8.73 -5.21
C LEU A 37 -8.97 -7.32 -5.68
N PHE A 38 -8.91 -6.35 -4.77
CA PHE A 38 -8.47 -4.98 -5.09
C PHE A 38 -6.94 -4.85 -5.05
N PHE A 39 -6.27 -5.64 -4.21
CA PHE A 39 -4.82 -5.64 -4.09
C PHE A 39 -4.12 -6.36 -5.27
N ALA A 40 -4.73 -7.40 -5.84
CA ALA A 40 -4.17 -8.15 -6.96
C ALA A 40 -3.79 -7.28 -8.17
N PRO A 41 -4.66 -6.39 -8.70
CA PRO A 41 -4.31 -5.55 -9.85
C PRO A 41 -3.33 -4.41 -9.53
N GLU A 42 -2.97 -4.16 -8.26
CA GLU A 42 -2.12 -3.02 -7.89
C GLU A 42 -0.73 -3.02 -8.53
N ILE A 43 -0.21 -4.19 -8.95
CA ILE A 43 1.07 -4.29 -9.66
C ILE A 43 1.08 -3.44 -10.95
N GLY A 44 -0.07 -3.24 -11.58
CA GLY A 44 -0.24 -2.44 -12.79
C GLY A 44 -0.64 -0.98 -12.56
N CYS A 45 -0.85 -0.55 -11.31
CA CYS A 45 -1.35 0.79 -11.01
C CYS A 45 -0.26 1.88 -11.02
N GLY A 46 1.02 1.51 -11.00
CA GLY A 46 2.12 2.48 -11.14
C GLY A 46 2.26 2.93 -12.60
N PRO A 47 2.40 4.24 -12.90
CA PRO A 47 2.49 4.76 -14.27
C PRO A 47 3.79 4.36 -14.98
N LEU A 48 4.88 4.20 -14.23
CA LEU A 48 6.22 4.03 -14.79
C LEU A 48 6.36 2.80 -15.68
N LEU A 49 5.91 1.63 -15.20
CA LEU A 49 6.06 0.38 -15.93
C LEU A 49 5.20 0.35 -17.22
N PRO A 50 3.89 0.68 -17.20
CA PRO A 50 3.08 0.78 -18.40
C PRO A 50 3.63 1.77 -19.43
N PHE A 51 4.06 2.97 -19.01
CA PHE A 51 4.63 3.95 -19.94
C PHE A 51 5.97 3.49 -20.53
N ALA A 52 6.84 2.87 -19.73
CA ALA A 52 8.12 2.34 -20.22
C ALA A 52 7.92 1.23 -21.27
N LEU A 53 7.00 0.30 -21.00
CA LEU A 53 6.66 -0.79 -21.93
C LEU A 53 6.00 -0.25 -23.20
N ALA A 54 5.04 0.68 -23.07
CA ALA A 54 4.37 1.30 -24.21
C ALA A 54 5.36 2.08 -25.09
N LEU A 55 6.30 2.81 -24.47
CA LEU A 55 7.31 3.57 -25.20
C LEU A 55 8.30 2.64 -25.93
N ALA A 56 8.73 1.54 -25.29
CA ALA A 56 9.59 0.54 -25.90
C ALA A 56 8.92 -0.17 -27.10
N ALA A 57 7.59 -0.33 -27.07
CA ALA A 57 6.81 -0.95 -28.12
C ALA A 57 6.26 0.04 -29.17
N ALA A 58 6.56 1.33 -29.06
CA ALA A 58 5.99 2.35 -29.95
C ALA A 58 6.49 2.15 -31.40
N PRO A 59 5.59 2.01 -32.40
CA PRO A 59 5.98 1.74 -33.79
C PRO A 59 6.37 3.00 -34.55
N SER A 60 6.21 4.19 -33.97
CA SER A 60 6.50 5.46 -34.63
C SER A 60 6.93 6.55 -33.64
N PRO A 61 7.72 7.54 -34.10
CA PRO A 61 8.09 8.71 -33.29
C PRO A 61 6.87 9.52 -32.84
N ALA A 62 5.81 9.58 -33.66
CA ALA A 62 4.58 10.28 -33.32
C ALA A 62 3.89 9.65 -32.10
N LEU A 63 3.76 8.30 -32.06
CA LEU A 63 3.19 7.62 -30.91
C LEU A 63 4.09 7.75 -29.67
N ALA A 64 5.41 7.63 -29.84
CA ALA A 64 6.36 7.84 -28.76
C ALA A 64 6.23 9.25 -28.16
N GLY A 65 6.08 10.28 -28.99
CA GLY A 65 5.83 11.66 -28.56
C GLY A 65 4.54 11.81 -27.76
N LEU A 66 3.45 11.17 -28.19
CA LEU A 66 2.19 11.16 -27.43
C LEU A 66 2.33 10.47 -26.07
N LEU A 67 3.01 9.33 -26.01
CA LEU A 67 3.26 8.60 -24.76
C LEU A 67 4.12 9.42 -23.78
N LEU A 68 5.15 10.09 -24.29
CA LEU A 68 5.96 11.01 -23.49
C LEU A 68 5.13 12.20 -22.99
N GLY A 69 4.27 12.76 -23.84
CA GLY A 69 3.33 13.83 -23.45
C GLY A 69 2.37 13.39 -22.35
N LEU A 70 1.84 12.16 -22.43
CA LEU A 70 0.95 11.60 -21.41
C LEU A 70 1.69 11.32 -20.09
N ALA A 71 2.92 10.79 -20.16
CA ALA A 71 3.77 10.63 -18.98
C ALA A 71 4.10 11.98 -18.32
N ALA A 72 4.40 13.01 -19.13
CA ALA A 72 4.63 14.36 -18.64
C ALA A 72 3.37 14.96 -17.98
N LEU A 73 2.19 14.73 -18.56
CA LEU A 73 0.92 15.13 -17.96
C LEU A 73 0.68 14.43 -16.62
N TRP A 74 0.98 13.13 -16.53
CA TRP A 74 0.83 12.36 -15.29
C TRP A 74 1.72 12.90 -14.17
N TYR A 75 3.04 12.98 -14.38
CA TYR A 75 3.95 13.50 -13.36
C TYR A 75 3.73 15.00 -13.11
N GLY A 76 3.29 15.75 -14.12
CA GLY A 76 2.87 17.14 -13.97
C GLY A 76 1.66 17.29 -13.03
N ALA A 77 0.68 16.40 -13.12
CA ALA A 77 -0.48 16.38 -12.21
C ALA A 77 -0.06 16.04 -10.77
N GLU A 78 0.85 15.09 -10.58
CA GLU A 78 1.43 14.75 -9.27
C GLU A 78 2.19 15.94 -8.65
N ILE A 79 2.98 16.66 -9.45
CA ILE A 79 3.65 17.90 -9.02
C ILE A 79 2.61 18.98 -8.69
N GLY A 80 1.56 19.12 -9.50
CA GLY A 80 0.45 20.06 -9.26
C GLY A 80 -0.29 19.77 -7.95
N LEU A 81 -0.54 18.49 -7.66
CA LEU A 81 -1.13 18.04 -6.40
C LEU A 81 -0.22 18.38 -5.22
N ALA A 82 1.08 18.03 -5.30
CA ALA A 82 2.05 18.34 -4.25
C ALA A 82 2.16 19.85 -3.99
N ALA A 83 2.15 20.66 -5.06
CA ALA A 83 2.15 22.11 -4.98
C ALA A 83 0.91 22.67 -4.27
N ARG A 84 -0.27 22.14 -4.60
CA ARG A 84 -1.56 22.56 -4.02
C ARG A 84 -1.69 22.14 -2.56
N ALA A 85 -1.16 20.96 -2.21
CA ALA A 85 -1.08 20.46 -0.84
C ALA A 85 0.06 21.09 -0.02
N ARG A 86 0.84 22.02 -0.61
CA ARG A 86 2.00 22.67 0.02
C ARG A 86 3.08 21.69 0.49
N TRP A 87 3.16 20.53 -0.15
CA TRP A 87 4.19 19.54 0.08
C TRP A 87 5.53 19.94 -0.53
N TYR A 88 6.54 19.09 -0.37
CA TYR A 88 7.90 19.29 -0.87
C TYR A 88 7.94 19.59 -2.38
N ARG A 89 8.58 20.71 -2.79
CA ARG A 89 8.54 21.23 -4.17
C ARG A 89 9.87 21.18 -4.92
N GLN A 90 10.89 20.52 -4.36
CA GLN A 90 12.20 20.46 -5.02
C GLN A 90 12.18 19.47 -6.20
N PRO A 91 13.05 19.63 -7.22
CA PRO A 91 13.13 18.69 -8.36
C PRO A 91 13.35 17.22 -7.95
N ARG A 92 13.92 17.01 -6.77
CA ARG A 92 14.08 15.69 -6.13
C ARG A 92 12.74 14.96 -5.93
N LEU A 93 11.61 15.66 -5.96
CA LEU A 93 10.27 15.08 -5.93
C LEU A 93 10.00 14.18 -7.14
N LEU A 94 10.45 14.57 -8.34
CA LEU A 94 10.28 13.74 -9.52
C LEU A 94 11.03 12.41 -9.37
N LEU A 95 12.27 12.48 -8.88
CA LEU A 95 13.04 11.29 -8.55
C LEU A 95 12.33 10.44 -7.48
N ALA A 96 11.69 11.06 -6.48
CA ALA A 96 10.92 10.35 -5.48
C ALA A 96 9.69 9.63 -6.07
N PHE A 97 9.01 10.21 -7.07
CA PHE A 97 7.92 9.53 -7.78
C PHE A 97 8.43 8.33 -8.58
N LEU A 98 9.55 8.46 -9.29
CA LEU A 98 10.14 7.33 -10.02
C LEU A 98 10.58 6.19 -9.07
N ILE A 99 11.20 6.55 -7.94
CA ILE A 99 11.55 5.57 -6.89
C ILE A 99 10.28 4.93 -6.32
N ARG A 100 9.23 5.70 -6.06
CA ARG A 100 7.95 5.16 -5.59
C ARG A 100 7.41 4.13 -6.60
N ASP A 101 7.34 4.49 -7.87
CA ASP A 101 6.72 3.67 -8.90
C ASP A 101 7.53 2.39 -9.18
N THR A 102 8.86 2.42 -9.03
CA THR A 102 9.70 1.21 -9.08
C THR A 102 9.57 0.32 -7.84
N LEU A 103 9.36 0.90 -6.65
CA LEU A 103 9.23 0.13 -5.41
C LEU A 103 7.86 -0.52 -5.23
N VAL A 104 6.81 0.00 -5.87
CA VAL A 104 5.44 -0.57 -5.76
C VAL A 104 5.38 -2.03 -6.20
N PRO A 105 5.90 -2.45 -7.39
CA PRO A 105 5.97 -3.86 -7.76
C PRO A 105 6.77 -4.71 -6.76
N ALA A 106 7.89 -4.20 -6.25
CA ALA A 106 8.70 -4.93 -5.27
C ALA A 106 7.96 -5.15 -3.94
N LEU A 107 7.22 -4.14 -3.47
CA LEU A 107 6.35 -4.24 -2.29
C LEU A 107 5.18 -5.21 -2.53
N TRP A 108 4.59 -5.18 -3.72
CA TRP A 108 3.51 -6.07 -4.12
C TRP A 108 3.97 -7.53 -4.06
N VAL A 109 5.08 -7.87 -4.73
CA VAL A 109 5.65 -9.23 -4.72
C VAL A 109 6.01 -9.64 -3.29
N SER A 110 6.63 -8.75 -2.52
CA SER A 110 6.99 -8.99 -1.12
C SER A 110 5.79 -9.23 -0.20
N ALA A 111 4.64 -8.63 -0.51
CA ALA A 111 3.41 -8.82 0.25
C ALA A 111 2.81 -10.21 0.02
N TRP A 112 2.91 -10.77 -1.19
CA TRP A 112 2.45 -12.12 -1.51
C TRP A 112 3.36 -13.23 -0.99
N MET A 113 4.68 -13.03 -1.01
CA MET A 113 5.65 -14.07 -0.59
C MET A 113 5.72 -14.31 0.93
N ARG A 114 5.28 -13.36 1.77
CA ARG A 114 5.51 -13.41 3.23
C ARG A 114 4.24 -13.06 4.02
N GLY A 115 3.84 -13.93 4.96
CA GLY A 115 2.65 -13.77 5.80
C GLY A 115 2.84 -13.02 7.14
N ALA A 116 4.01 -13.14 7.76
CA ALA A 116 4.28 -12.55 9.09
C ALA A 116 4.80 -11.11 9.01
N ILE A 117 4.20 -10.18 9.75
CA ILE A 117 4.70 -8.79 9.95
C ILE A 117 5.24 -8.61 11.36
N VAL A 118 6.11 -7.62 11.56
CA VAL A 118 6.50 -7.17 12.91
C VAL A 118 5.79 -5.85 13.22
N TRP A 119 4.94 -5.86 14.26
CA TRP A 119 4.20 -4.70 14.75
C TRP A 119 4.76 -4.24 16.10
N ARG A 120 5.39 -3.05 16.15
CA ARG A 120 6.03 -2.52 17.37
C ARG A 120 6.95 -3.54 18.08
N GLY A 121 7.75 -4.29 17.30
CA GLY A 121 8.64 -5.34 17.82
C GLY A 121 7.99 -6.71 18.02
N ASN A 122 6.66 -6.83 17.90
CA ASN A 122 5.95 -8.10 18.07
C ASN A 122 5.66 -8.76 16.72
N PRO A 123 6.12 -9.99 16.45
CA PRO A 123 5.73 -10.72 15.26
C PRO A 123 4.23 -11.05 15.31
N MET A 124 3.49 -10.63 14.28
CA MET A 124 2.08 -10.92 14.09
C MET A 124 1.90 -11.66 12.76
N ASP A 125 1.17 -12.77 12.82
CA ASP A 125 0.71 -13.48 11.63
C ASP A 125 -0.63 -12.90 11.20
N ILE A 126 -0.72 -12.41 9.96
CA ILE A 126 -1.96 -11.85 9.39
C ILE A 126 -2.69 -12.89 8.53
N ARG A 127 -2.32 -14.18 8.61
CA ARG A 127 -3.16 -15.23 8.03
C ARG A 127 -4.52 -15.22 8.72
N THR A 128 -5.59 -15.25 7.93
CA THR A 128 -6.94 -15.44 8.43
C THR A 128 -6.95 -16.72 9.25
N LYS A 129 -7.03 -16.61 10.58
CA LYS A 129 -7.36 -17.77 11.40
C LYS A 129 -8.71 -18.26 10.88
N ALA A 130 -8.78 -19.52 10.45
CA ALA A 130 -10.05 -20.19 10.31
C ALA A 130 -10.82 -19.94 11.61
N SER A 131 -12.06 -19.48 11.51
CA SER A 131 -12.92 -19.32 12.67
C SER A 131 -12.90 -20.64 13.41
N GLU A 132 -12.21 -20.71 14.55
CA GLU A 132 -12.39 -21.83 15.46
C GLU A 132 -13.89 -21.86 15.74
N PRO A 133 -14.61 -22.96 15.43
CA PRO A 133 -15.99 -23.07 15.86
C PRO A 133 -15.94 -22.86 17.37
N SER A 134 -16.66 -21.85 17.85
CA SER A 134 -16.66 -21.47 19.26
C SER A 134 -17.24 -22.63 20.09
N GLY A 135 -16.43 -23.64 20.37
CA GLY A 135 -16.80 -24.85 21.09
C GLY A 135 -17.00 -24.63 22.58
N ARG A 136 -16.83 -23.39 23.06
CA ARG A 136 -17.16 -23.01 24.42
C ARG A 136 -18.57 -22.43 24.46
N SER A 137 -19.55 -23.32 24.43
CA SER A 137 -20.91 -23.02 24.91
C SER A 137 -20.80 -22.44 26.33
N PRO A 138 -21.18 -21.18 26.57
CA PRO A 138 -21.13 -20.56 27.90
C PRO A 138 -21.98 -21.32 28.93
N TRP A 139 -22.96 -22.07 28.44
CA TRP A 139 -24.01 -22.75 29.20
C TRP A 139 -23.56 -24.06 29.85
N ARG A 140 -22.39 -24.60 29.49
CA ARG A 140 -21.90 -25.88 30.05
C ARG A 140 -21.46 -25.77 31.51
N ARG A 141 -21.14 -24.55 32.00
CA ARG A 141 -20.81 -24.30 33.42
C ARG A 141 -22.04 -24.18 34.34
N LEU A 142 -23.21 -23.86 33.80
CA LEU A 142 -24.42 -23.67 34.61
C LEU A 142 -25.10 -25.01 34.97
N ARG A 143 -25.02 -26.03 34.10
CA ARG A 143 -25.57 -27.37 34.43
C ARG A 143 -24.80 -28.08 35.53
N ALA A 144 -23.48 -27.88 35.64
CA ALA A 144 -22.68 -28.52 36.68
C ALA A 144 -22.99 -28.00 38.09
N ARG A 145 -23.58 -26.80 38.23
CA ARG A 145 -23.98 -26.24 39.53
C ARG A 145 -25.43 -26.56 39.92
N ALA A 146 -26.28 -26.90 38.96
CA ALA A 146 -27.69 -27.24 39.23
C ALA A 146 -27.91 -28.72 39.58
N SER A 147 -26.89 -29.57 39.42
CA SER A 147 -26.96 -31.01 39.79
C SER A 147 -26.28 -31.33 41.12
N ALA A 148 -25.82 -30.31 41.86
CA ALA A 148 -25.15 -30.42 43.14
C ALA A 148 -25.90 -29.72 44.29
N ALA A 149 -27.18 -29.40 44.07
CA ALA A 149 -28.12 -28.89 45.07
C ALA A 149 -29.37 -29.78 45.03
#